data_AF-A0A830CMP4-F1
#
_entry.id   AF-A0A830CMP4-F1
#
_cell.length_a   1.000
_cell.length_b   1.000
_cell.length_c   1.000
_cell.angle_alpha   90.00
_cell.angle_beta   90.00
_cell.angle_gamma   90.00
#
_symmetry.space_group_name_H-M   'P 1'
#
loop_
_entity.id
_entity.type
_entity.pdbx_description
1 polymer ?
#
loop_
_entity_poly.entity_id
_entity_poly.type
_entity_poly.pdbx_seq_one_letter_code
_entity_poly.pdbx_strand_id
1 'polypeptide(L)' 'MMGVSGVLGDTLLCAIHGATIENTLFEDDYGANTFCTFNPTQAEETYSMVTANRFWSQVFGVAFFQ' A
#
# COMPACT_ATOMS: atom_id res chain seq x y z
N MET A 1 12.73 25.08 -8.77
CA MET A 1 12.11 24.35 -7.64
C MET A 1 11.35 23.09 -8.05
N MET A 2 10.80 23.00 -9.29
CA MET A 2 10.07 21.80 -9.75
C MET A 2 10.87 20.49 -9.68
N GLY A 3 12.18 20.50 -9.98
CA GLY A 3 13.01 19.29 -9.93
C GLY A 3 13.14 18.67 -8.54
N VAL A 4 13.37 19.49 -7.51
CA VAL A 4 13.49 19.00 -6.12
C VAL A 4 12.14 18.51 -5.60
N SER A 5 11.05 19.24 -5.89
CA SER A 5 9.70 18.80 -5.52
C SER A 5 9.31 17.49 -6.19
N GLY A 6 9.77 17.25 -7.44
CA GLY A 6 9.54 15.99 -8.14
C GLY A 6 10.24 14.81 -7.47
N VAL A 7 11.54 14.95 -7.18
CA VAL A 7 12.33 13.87 -6.55
C VAL A 7 11.83 13.56 -5.14
N LEU A 8 11.53 14.59 -4.33
CA LEU A 8 11.00 14.40 -2.98
C LEU A 8 9.59 13.83 -3.00
N GLY A 9 8.74 14.30 -3.93
CA GLY A 9 7.40 13.78 -4.12
C GLY A 9 7.38 12.31 -4.51
N ASP A 10 8.22 11.91 -5.48
CA ASP A 10 8.33 10.52 -5.92
C ASP A 10 8.86 9.59 -4.81
N THR A 11 9.87 10.04 -4.06
CA THR A 11 10.39 9.29 -2.91
C THR A 11 9.32 9.11 -1.83
N LEU A 12 8.53 10.16 -1.56
CA LEU A 12 7.41 10.10 -0.63
C LEU A 12 6.34 9.12 -1.12
N LEU A 13 5.94 9.20 -2.38
CA LEU A 13 4.95 8.30 -2.99
C LEU A 13 5.41 6.84 -2.91
N CYS A 14 6.66 6.56 -3.23
CA CYS A 14 7.26 5.24 -3.13
C CYS A 14 7.16 4.68 -1.70
N ALA A 15 7.58 5.47 -0.70
CA ALA A 15 7.54 5.06 0.69
C ALA A 15 6.11 4.82 1.21
N ILE A 16 5.18 5.74 0.94
CA ILE A 16 3.80 5.59 1.43
C ILE A 16 3.05 4.45 0.72
N HIS A 17 3.33 4.22 -0.57
CA HIS A 17 2.69 3.15 -1.32
C HIS A 17 3.13 1.78 -0.81
N GLY A 18 4.44 1.56 -0.67
CA GLY A 18 4.98 0.30 -0.12
C GLY A 18 4.48 0.04 1.30
N ALA A 19 4.58 1.02 2.19
CA ALA A 19 4.12 0.88 3.56
C ALA A 19 2.60 0.63 3.66
N THR A 20 1.79 1.24 2.79
CA THR A 20 0.34 1.01 2.80
C THR A 20 0.01 -0.42 2.43
N ILE A 21 0.66 -0.96 1.39
CA ILE A 21 0.44 -2.35 0.96
C ILE A 21 0.82 -3.30 2.10
N GLU A 22 2.02 -3.18 2.64
CA GLU A 22 2.54 -4.06 3.70
C GLU A 22 1.67 -4.05 4.97
N ASN A 23 1.05 -2.91 5.30
CA ASN A 23 0.20 -2.78 6.49
C ASN A 23 -1.29 -3.08 6.23
N THR A 24 -1.67 -3.44 5.01
CA THR A 24 -3.06 -3.81 4.66
C THR A 24 -3.14 -5.15 3.95
N LEU A 25 -2.09 -5.96 4.04
CA LEU A 25 -2.07 -7.34 3.54
C LEU A 25 -3.20 -8.16 4.19
N PHE A 26 -3.77 -9.06 3.40
CA PHE A 26 -4.61 -10.11 3.96
C PHE A 26 -3.74 -11.16 4.66
N GLU A 27 -4.26 -11.73 5.75
CA GLU A 27 -3.63 -12.88 6.39
C GLU A 27 -3.97 -14.14 5.58
N ASP A 28 -3.11 -14.47 4.62
CA ASP A 28 -3.33 -15.58 3.68
C ASP A 28 -2.67 -16.91 4.15
N ASP A 29 -1.93 -16.90 5.28
CA ASP A 29 -1.35 -18.09 5.94
C ASP A 29 -1.09 -17.82 7.43
N TYR A 30 -0.71 -18.86 8.18
CA TYR A 30 -0.35 -18.79 9.60
C TYR A 30 1.12 -18.43 9.88
N GLY A 31 1.96 -18.31 8.85
CA GLY A 31 3.35 -17.91 8.97
C GLY A 31 3.52 -16.45 9.42
N ALA A 32 4.44 -16.20 10.36
CA ALA A 32 4.78 -14.84 10.79
C ALA A 32 5.46 -13.99 9.69
N ASN A 33 5.91 -14.63 8.60
CA ASN A 33 6.50 -13.96 7.45
C ASN A 33 5.49 -13.91 6.29
N THR A 34 5.00 -12.71 5.98
CA THR A 34 3.99 -12.46 4.95
C THR A 34 4.54 -12.40 3.53
N PHE A 35 5.86 -12.53 3.32
CA PHE A 35 6.42 -12.61 1.96
C PHE A 35 6.15 -13.97 1.29
N CYS A 36 5.93 -15.03 2.07
CA CYS A 36 5.75 -16.39 1.56
C CYS A 36 4.32 -16.67 1.10
N THR A 37 3.37 -15.80 1.42
CA THR A 37 1.95 -15.97 1.13
C THR A 37 1.55 -15.48 -0.26
N PHE A 38 2.37 -14.64 -0.89
CA PHE A 38 2.05 -14.14 -2.23
C PHE A 38 2.36 -15.18 -3.32
N ASN A 39 1.40 -15.40 -4.21
CA ASN A 39 1.60 -16.19 -5.43
C ASN A 39 1.46 -15.30 -6.68
N PRO A 40 2.47 -15.22 -7.57
CA PRO A 40 2.40 -14.41 -8.78
C PRO A 40 1.22 -14.71 -9.72
N THR A 41 0.59 -15.89 -9.63
CA THR A 41 -0.55 -16.28 -10.48
C THR A 41 -1.90 -16.22 -9.77
N GLN A 42 -1.95 -15.74 -8.52
CA GLN A 42 -3.22 -15.58 -7.80
C GLN A 42 -4.12 -14.55 -8.50
N ALA A 43 -5.44 -14.77 -8.47
CA ALA A 43 -6.41 -13.84 -9.04
C ALA A 43 -6.83 -12.73 -8.05
N GLU A 44 -6.65 -12.98 -6.76
CA GLU A 44 -7.08 -12.09 -5.68
C GLU A 44 -6.03 -11.01 -5.38
N GLU A 45 -6.49 -9.82 -5.00
CA GLU A 45 -5.61 -8.78 -4.49
C GLU A 45 -4.99 -9.20 -3.14
N THR A 46 -3.68 -8.96 -2.97
CA THR A 46 -2.95 -9.38 -1.75
C THR A 46 -3.12 -8.41 -0.58
N TYR A 47 -3.68 -7.22 -0.82
CA TYR A 47 -3.93 -6.20 0.19
C TYR A 47 -5.32 -5.59 0.02
N SER A 48 -5.89 -5.08 1.11
CA SER A 48 -7.23 -4.51 1.13
C SER A 48 -7.22 -3.04 0.71
N MET A 49 -7.61 -2.76 -0.54
CA MET A 49 -7.71 -1.39 -1.05
C MET A 49 -8.78 -0.59 -0.28
N VAL A 50 -9.86 -1.24 0.14
CA VAL A 50 -10.91 -0.62 0.97
C VAL A 50 -10.37 -0.18 2.33
N THR A 51 -9.58 -1.02 3.00
CA THR A 51 -8.99 -0.69 4.30
C THR A 51 -7.96 0.42 4.18
N ALA A 52 -7.09 0.34 3.17
CA ALA A 52 -6.14 1.40 2.84
C ALA A 52 -6.85 2.74 2.61
N ASN A 53 -7.89 2.75 1.77
CA ASN A 53 -8.63 3.96 1.45
C ASN A 53 -9.35 4.55 2.65
N ARG A 54 -9.93 3.71 3.51
CA ARG A 54 -10.55 4.18 4.75
C ARG A 54 -9.52 4.79 5.70
N PHE A 55 -8.34 4.18 5.85
CA PHE A 55 -7.25 4.71 6.66
C PHE A 55 -6.80 6.09 6.16
N TRP A 56 -6.46 6.21 4.88
CA TRP A 56 -5.99 7.47 4.30
C TRP A 56 -7.07 8.56 4.30
N SER A 57 -8.33 8.20 4.02
CA SER A 57 -9.46 9.14 4.12
C SER A 57 -9.62 9.70 5.53
N GLN A 58 -9.38 8.90 6.57
CA GLN A 58 -9.48 9.35 7.96
C GLN A 58 -8.27 10.17 8.40
N VAL A 59 -7.06 9.80 7.99
CA VAL A 59 -5.82 10.44 8.45
C VAL A 59 -5.50 11.72 7.67
N PHE A 60 -5.69 11.71 6.35
CA PHE A 60 -5.31 12.81 5.45
C PHE A 60 -6.51 13.49 4.77
N GLY A 61 -7.74 13.01 5.00
CA GLY A 61 -8.95 13.57 4.39
C GLY A 61 -9.11 13.24 2.90
N VAL A 62 -8.17 12.50 2.32
CA VAL A 62 -8.14 12.07 0.92
C VAL A 62 -7.57 10.66 0.82
N ALA A 63 -7.99 9.91 -0.19
CA ALA A 63 -7.44 8.59 -0.49
C ALA A 63 -7.38 8.39 -2.01
N PHE A 64 -6.65 7.37 -2.44
CA PHE A 64 -6.60 7.00 -3.85
C PHE A 64 -7.92 6.34 -4.25
N PHE A 65 -8.45 6.72 -5.41
CA PHE A 65 -9.65 6.10 -5.95
C PHE A 65 -9.27 4.78 -6.63
N GLN A 66 -10.13 3.77 -6.54
CA GLN A 66 -10.02 2.53 -7.30
C GLN A 66 -10.53 2.72 -8.73
#